data_AF-X1LLX1-F1
#
_entry.id   AF-X1LLX1-F1
#
_cell.length_a   1.000
_cell.length_b   1.000
_cell.length_c   1.000
_cell.angle_alpha   90.00
_cell.angle_beta   90.00
_cell.angle_gamma   90.00
#
_symmetry.space_group_name_H-M   'P 1'
#
loop_
_entity.id
_entity.type
_entity.pdbx_description
1 polymer ?
#
loop_
_entity_poly.entity_id
_entity_poly.type
_entity_poly.pdbx_seq_one_letter_code
_entity_poly.pdbx_strand_id
1 'polypeptide(L)'
;RDMCIAGNKLYTQAVEDLNFPFQRIGSFVVALEDNQIKKIEEQRKQGTQDGVPGLEVILDKARIKHMEPNLTEDVVGVLHAPSAGIVSPYEMTYALAENAAMNGVKFFRNQRVRRIKHQNYTFTIKTKEKEFKANNVINAAGVYGAKISKMVGLDYFNIMPRKGEYMLFDRNAMHLNKVLFPTPTKVSKGILVCPTVSGNTFVGPNAQNISDKNDIATTAAGLKEILEGGMKLVPKLPLRAAIRNFAGLRAVPDTYDFIIDNTDVYGFINVVGILSPGLTSCYAIAERVVEFLELLGVNTKV
;
A
#
# COMPACT_ATOMS: atom_id res chain seq x y z
N ARG A 1 -3.50 4.35 11.17
CA ARG A 1 -2.25 5.16 11.25
C ARG A 1 -1.14 4.39 11.96
N ASP A 2 -1.39 3.93 13.17
CA ASP A 2 -0.41 3.25 14.03
C ASP A 2 0.19 2.00 13.38
N MET A 3 -0.64 1.21 12.68
CA MET A 3 -0.20 0.06 11.88
C MET A 3 0.88 0.40 10.85
N CYS A 4 0.82 1.59 10.23
CA CYS A 4 1.82 2.02 9.26
C CYS A 4 3.16 2.36 9.93
N ILE A 5 3.10 2.96 11.12
CA ILE A 5 4.29 3.37 11.87
C ILE A 5 4.98 2.15 12.46
N ALA A 6 4.21 1.26 13.08
CA ALA A 6 4.71 -0.03 13.56
C ALA A 6 5.28 -0.86 12.40
N GLY A 7 4.51 -1.02 11.32
CA GLY A 7 4.92 -1.80 10.14
C GLY A 7 6.20 -1.28 9.50
N ASN A 8 6.38 0.04 9.35
CA ASN A 8 7.61 0.62 8.76
C ASN A 8 8.88 0.25 9.54
N LYS A 9 8.80 0.11 10.87
CA LYS A 9 9.95 -0.26 11.71
C LYS A 9 10.40 -1.69 11.45
N LEU A 10 9.45 -2.58 11.15
CA LEU A 10 9.70 -4.02 10.95
C LEU A 10 10.41 -4.33 9.62
N TYR A 11 10.40 -3.41 8.65
CA TYR A 11 11.03 -3.64 7.35
C TYR A 11 12.55 -3.85 7.42
N THR A 12 13.25 -3.21 8.36
CA THR A 12 14.71 -3.38 8.46
C THR A 12 15.05 -4.82 8.81
N GLN A 13 14.43 -5.36 9.87
CA GLN A 13 14.63 -6.76 10.27
C GLN A 13 14.12 -7.72 9.19
N ALA A 14 12.95 -7.45 8.61
CA ALA A 14 12.39 -8.35 7.60
C ALA A 14 13.28 -8.48 6.35
N VAL A 15 14.02 -7.43 5.98
CA VAL A 15 14.99 -7.48 4.88
C VAL A 15 16.21 -8.31 5.26
N GLU A 16 16.69 -8.22 6.50
CA GLU A 16 17.77 -9.07 7.00
C GLU A 16 17.36 -10.55 7.01
N ASP A 17 16.12 -10.84 7.43
CA ASP A 17 15.64 -12.20 7.58
C ASP A 17 15.26 -12.85 6.24
N LEU A 18 14.65 -12.08 5.33
CA LEU A 18 14.02 -12.62 4.11
C LEU A 18 14.71 -12.20 2.81
N ASN A 19 15.69 -11.29 2.87
CA ASN A 19 16.54 -10.88 1.76
C ASN A 19 15.78 -10.45 0.48
N PHE A 20 14.82 -9.54 0.61
CA PHE A 20 14.13 -8.92 -0.53
C PHE A 20 14.61 -7.49 -0.82
N PRO A 21 14.55 -7.01 -2.08
CA PRO A 21 15.02 -5.67 -2.43
C PRO A 21 14.23 -4.53 -1.76
N PHE A 22 14.93 -3.77 -0.93
CA PHE A 22 14.41 -2.63 -0.18
C PHE A 22 15.46 -1.52 -0.06
N GLN A 23 15.02 -0.27 -0.10
CA GLN A 23 15.91 0.89 0.07
C GLN A 23 15.22 2.00 0.87
N ARG A 24 15.88 2.50 1.93
CA ARG A 24 15.45 3.71 2.65
C ARG A 24 15.98 4.97 1.97
N ILE A 25 15.29 5.38 0.92
CA ILE A 25 15.68 6.57 0.14
C ILE A 25 15.11 7.86 0.73
N GLY A 26 14.06 7.78 1.57
CA GLY A 26 13.32 8.92 2.09
C GLY A 26 12.30 9.49 1.10
N SER A 27 11.45 10.41 1.58
CA SER A 27 10.44 11.06 0.75
C SER A 27 10.35 12.56 1.00
N PHE A 28 9.87 13.29 -0.01
CA PHE A 28 9.47 14.69 0.10
C PHE A 28 7.96 14.82 -0.06
N VAL A 29 7.33 15.57 0.83
CA VAL A 29 6.04 16.22 0.56
C VAL A 29 6.33 17.64 0.11
N VAL A 30 6.04 17.93 -1.16
CA VAL A 30 6.47 19.14 -1.86
C VAL A 30 5.42 20.24 -1.72
N ALA A 31 5.85 21.40 -1.21
CA ALA A 31 5.08 22.63 -1.22
C ALA A 31 5.49 23.48 -2.44
N LEU A 32 4.51 23.84 -3.26
CA LEU A 32 4.67 24.69 -4.45
C LEU A 32 4.13 26.11 -4.25
N GLU A 33 3.45 26.35 -3.13
CA GLU A 33 2.86 27.65 -2.76
C GLU A 33 3.14 27.92 -1.28
N ASP A 34 3.32 29.19 -0.90
CA ASP A 34 3.65 29.57 0.48
C ASP A 34 2.59 29.13 1.51
N ASN A 35 1.32 29.09 1.08
CA ASN A 35 0.20 28.61 1.90
C ASN A 35 0.33 27.11 2.27
N GLN A 36 1.13 26.33 1.52
CA GLN A 36 1.37 24.91 1.77
C GLN A 36 2.46 24.68 2.81
N ILE A 37 3.33 25.67 3.07
CA ILE A 37 4.40 25.57 4.09
C ILE A 37 3.80 25.30 5.47
N LYS A 38 2.73 26.02 5.84
CA LYS A 38 2.02 25.80 7.10
C LYS A 38 1.50 24.37 7.22
N LYS A 39 1.00 23.80 6.12
CA LYS A 39 0.44 22.45 6.08
C LYS A 39 1.51 21.38 6.26
N ILE A 40 2.66 21.50 5.59
CA ILE A 40 3.75 20.54 5.76
C ILE A 40 4.39 20.64 7.16
N GLU A 41 4.39 21.83 7.78
CA GLU A 41 4.84 22.00 9.17
C GLU A 41 3.86 21.38 10.19
N GLU A 42 2.55 21.52 9.97
CA GLU A 42 1.54 20.80 10.75
C GLU A 42 1.73 19.28 10.64
N GLN A 43 1.98 18.77 9.43
CA GLN A 43 2.30 17.36 9.20
C GLN A 43 3.59 16.93 9.90
N ARG A 44 4.63 17.77 9.89
CA ARG A 44 5.88 17.51 10.61
C ARG A 44 5.64 17.35 12.10
N LYS A 45 4.93 18.31 12.72
CA LYS A 45 4.60 18.27 14.15
C LYS A 45 3.80 17.01 14.49
N GLN A 46 2.79 16.74 13.69
CA GLN A 46 1.88 15.64 13.90
C GLN A 46 2.57 14.28 13.71
N GLY A 47 3.45 14.11 12.70
CA GLY A 47 4.26 12.90 12.54
C GLY A 47 5.33 12.74 13.61
N THR A 48 5.90 13.85 14.11
CA THR A 48 6.85 13.83 15.24
C THR A 48 6.15 13.31 16.50
N GLN A 49 4.92 13.76 16.77
CA GLN A 49 4.12 13.29 17.90
C GLN A 49 3.83 11.78 17.83
N ASP A 50 3.68 11.21 16.64
CA ASP A 50 3.52 9.76 16.50
C ASP A 50 4.83 8.97 16.57
N GLY A 51 5.96 9.66 16.75
CA GLY A 51 7.28 9.03 16.79
C GLY A 51 7.85 8.65 15.42
N VAL A 52 7.46 9.35 14.33
CA VAL A 52 8.16 9.22 13.04
C VAL A 52 9.53 9.93 13.14
N PRO A 53 10.65 9.21 12.97
CA PRO A 53 11.97 9.78 13.23
C PRO A 53 12.45 10.69 12.09
N GLY A 54 13.17 11.76 12.45
CA GLY A 54 13.93 12.58 11.52
C GLY A 54 13.11 13.47 10.57
N LEU A 55 11.84 13.73 10.87
CA LEU A 55 11.01 14.63 10.05
C LEU A 55 11.55 16.07 10.10
N GLU A 56 11.78 16.66 8.93
CA GLU A 56 12.33 18.01 8.79
C GLU A 56 11.56 18.80 7.72
N VAL A 57 11.20 20.05 8.00
CA VAL A 57 10.78 20.99 6.95
C VAL A 57 12.02 21.74 6.46
N ILE A 58 12.29 21.65 5.16
CA ILE A 58 13.42 22.30 4.50
C ILE A 58 12.86 23.37 3.57
N LEU A 59 13.32 24.62 3.74
CA LEU A 59 12.96 25.76 2.89
C LEU A 59 14.11 26.25 2.00
N ASP A 60 15.33 25.80 2.28
CA ASP A 60 16.51 26.12 1.48
C ASP A 60 16.43 25.42 0.10
N LYS A 61 16.13 26.19 -0.94
CA LYS A 61 16.01 25.69 -2.32
C LYS A 61 17.30 25.07 -2.84
N ALA A 62 18.48 25.58 -2.46
CA ALA A 62 19.75 25.02 -2.92
C ALA A 62 19.97 23.62 -2.31
N ARG A 63 19.66 23.46 -1.02
CA ARG A 63 19.68 22.15 -0.35
C ARG A 63 18.66 21.19 -0.95
N ILE A 64 17.43 21.63 -1.19
CA ILE A 64 16.38 20.81 -1.82
C ILE A 64 16.85 20.30 -3.20
N LYS A 65 17.37 21.20 -4.04
CA LYS A 65 17.87 20.88 -5.38
C LYS A 65 19.09 19.96 -5.35
N HIS A 66 19.97 20.10 -4.35
CA HIS A 66 21.07 19.17 -4.16
C HIS A 66 20.58 17.76 -3.80
N MET A 67 19.55 17.66 -2.95
CA MET A 67 18.98 16.37 -2.55
C MET A 67 18.15 15.71 -3.65
N GLU A 68 17.41 16.50 -4.45
CA GLU A 68 16.61 16.02 -5.58
C GLU A 68 16.74 16.97 -6.80
N PRO A 69 17.73 16.75 -7.68
CA PRO A 69 18.01 17.64 -8.82
C PRO A 69 16.90 17.70 -9.88
N ASN A 70 16.02 16.70 -9.93
CA ASN A 70 14.94 16.62 -10.92
C ASN A 70 13.63 17.27 -10.45
N LEU A 71 13.57 17.74 -9.19
CA LEU A 71 12.40 18.43 -8.66
C LEU A 71 12.18 19.78 -9.37
N THR A 72 10.93 20.20 -9.48
CA THR A 72 10.56 21.52 -10.01
C THR A 72 11.26 22.67 -9.26
N GLU A 73 11.62 23.73 -9.99
CA GLU A 73 12.20 24.97 -9.43
C GLU A 73 11.13 25.81 -8.68
N ASP A 74 9.86 25.54 -8.93
CA ASP A 74 8.71 26.20 -8.28
C ASP A 74 8.56 25.79 -6.80
N VAL A 75 9.34 24.82 -6.33
CA VAL A 75 9.32 24.38 -4.93
C VAL A 75 9.63 25.56 -3.99
N VAL A 76 8.78 25.73 -2.98
CA VAL A 76 8.98 26.73 -1.89
C VAL A 76 9.38 26.07 -0.58
N GLY A 77 9.19 24.75 -0.45
CA GLY A 77 9.64 23.97 0.68
C GLY A 77 9.28 22.49 0.55
N VAL A 78 9.91 21.65 1.36
CA VAL A 78 9.58 20.21 1.44
C VAL A 78 9.51 19.76 2.89
N LEU A 79 8.59 18.84 3.19
CA LEU A 79 8.70 17.98 4.38
C LEU A 79 9.47 16.73 3.98
N HIS A 80 10.68 16.59 4.52
CA HIS A 80 11.55 15.44 4.34
C HIS A 80 11.27 14.38 5.42
N ALA A 81 10.97 13.16 4.98
CA ALA A 81 10.85 11.99 5.83
C ALA A 81 11.95 10.98 5.47
N PRO A 82 13.06 10.91 6.22
CA PRO A 82 14.18 10.01 5.91
C PRO A 82 13.85 8.53 6.15
N SER A 83 12.86 8.23 6.98
CA SER A 83 12.41 6.86 7.28
C SER A 83 11.62 6.20 6.15
N ALA A 84 11.17 6.95 5.13
CA ALA A 84 10.46 6.39 4.01
C ALA A 84 11.38 5.48 3.16
N GLY A 85 10.81 4.40 2.64
CA GLY A 85 11.53 3.45 1.80
C GLY A 85 10.69 2.94 0.65
N ILE A 86 11.38 2.36 -0.32
CA ILE A 86 10.81 1.69 -1.49
C ILE A 86 11.15 0.21 -1.41
N VAL A 87 10.23 -0.63 -1.88
CA VAL A 87 10.36 -2.08 -1.90
C VAL A 87 9.77 -2.60 -3.22
N SER A 88 10.30 -3.70 -3.73
CA SER A 88 9.62 -4.47 -4.78
C SER A 88 8.46 -5.25 -4.15
N PRO A 89 7.18 -4.88 -4.43
CA PRO A 89 6.06 -5.59 -3.83
C PRO A 89 5.98 -7.05 -4.28
N TYR A 90 6.50 -7.36 -5.47
CA TYR A 90 6.52 -8.71 -6.03
C TYR A 90 7.54 -9.59 -5.30
N GLU A 91 8.79 -9.14 -5.23
CA GLU A 91 9.88 -9.93 -4.61
C GLU A 91 9.67 -10.08 -3.11
N MET A 92 9.18 -9.04 -2.43
CA MET A 92 8.75 -9.15 -1.03
C MET A 92 7.65 -10.20 -0.85
N THR A 93 6.65 -10.23 -1.74
CA THR A 93 5.58 -11.24 -1.68
C THR A 93 6.12 -12.65 -1.93
N TYR A 94 7.08 -12.82 -2.84
CA TYR A 94 7.73 -14.11 -3.09
C TYR A 94 8.52 -14.58 -1.86
N ALA A 95 9.36 -13.72 -1.27
CA ALA A 95 10.12 -14.04 -0.08
C ALA A 95 9.21 -14.45 1.10
N LEU A 96 8.10 -13.72 1.32
CA LEU A 96 7.09 -14.07 2.32
C LEU A 96 6.43 -15.42 2.03
N ALA A 97 6.08 -15.69 0.78
CA ALA A 97 5.44 -16.94 0.38
C ALA A 97 6.39 -18.14 0.49
N GLU A 98 7.65 -17.97 0.12
CA GLU A 98 8.71 -18.98 0.24
C GLU A 98 8.98 -19.30 1.70
N ASN A 99 9.15 -18.29 2.55
CA ASN A 99 9.29 -18.48 4.00
C ASN A 99 8.09 -19.21 4.61
N ALA A 100 6.87 -18.84 4.21
CA ALA A 100 5.66 -19.53 4.63
C ALA A 100 5.64 -21.00 4.17
N ALA A 101 6.05 -21.29 2.94
CA ALA A 101 6.13 -22.66 2.41
C ALA A 101 7.16 -23.51 3.18
N MET A 102 8.32 -22.94 3.51
CA MET A 102 9.36 -23.59 4.33
C MET A 102 8.84 -23.95 5.73
N ASN A 103 7.91 -23.15 6.25
CA ASN A 103 7.21 -23.40 7.52
C ASN A 103 5.94 -24.28 7.39
N GLY A 104 5.73 -24.91 6.23
CA GLY A 104 4.68 -25.92 6.02
C GLY A 104 3.36 -25.38 5.45
N VAL A 105 3.27 -24.10 5.08
CA VAL A 105 2.08 -23.56 4.41
C VAL A 105 1.90 -24.19 3.03
N LYS A 106 0.66 -24.58 2.70
CA LYS A 106 0.28 -25.12 1.41
C LYS A 106 -0.50 -24.10 0.59
N PHE A 107 -0.02 -23.81 -0.61
CA PHE A 107 -0.67 -22.88 -1.54
C PHE A 107 -1.58 -23.62 -2.54
N PHE A 108 -2.86 -23.27 -2.56
CA PHE A 108 -3.84 -23.81 -3.51
C PHE A 108 -4.29 -22.74 -4.50
N ARG A 109 -3.64 -22.70 -5.66
CA ARG A 109 -3.96 -21.75 -6.75
C ARG A 109 -5.17 -22.21 -7.58
N ASN A 110 -5.81 -21.27 -8.28
CA ASN A 110 -7.03 -21.51 -9.06
C ASN A 110 -8.23 -22.03 -8.24
N GLN A 111 -8.20 -21.84 -6.92
CA GLN A 111 -9.23 -22.31 -5.99
C GLN A 111 -10.09 -21.14 -5.49
N ARG A 112 -10.90 -20.56 -6.38
CA ARG A 112 -11.82 -19.47 -6.00
C ARG A 112 -12.88 -19.98 -5.01
N VAL A 113 -12.93 -19.37 -3.83
CA VAL A 113 -13.97 -19.63 -2.82
C VAL A 113 -15.34 -19.24 -3.37
N ARG A 114 -16.29 -20.18 -3.33
CA ARG A 114 -17.68 -19.98 -3.80
C ARG A 114 -18.68 -19.96 -2.66
N ARG A 115 -18.40 -20.69 -1.59
CA ARG A 115 -19.26 -20.78 -0.40
C ARG A 115 -18.43 -21.14 0.81
N ILE A 116 -18.79 -20.58 1.96
CA ILE A 116 -18.28 -20.98 3.27
C ILE A 116 -19.50 -21.42 4.10
N LYS A 117 -19.37 -22.51 4.84
CA LYS A 117 -20.33 -22.91 5.88
C LYS A 117 -19.58 -23.04 7.18
N HIS A 118 -20.18 -22.62 8.29
CA HIS A 118 -19.63 -22.78 9.62
C HIS A 118 -20.59 -23.62 10.47
N GLN A 119 -20.15 -24.79 10.93
CA GLN A 119 -20.92 -25.70 11.77
C GLN A 119 -19.98 -26.41 12.75
N ASN A 120 -20.40 -26.56 14.01
CA ASN A 120 -19.63 -27.24 15.06
C ASN A 120 -18.16 -26.77 15.12
N TYR A 121 -17.93 -25.46 15.15
CA TYR A 121 -16.60 -24.84 15.19
C TYR A 121 -15.68 -25.18 14.01
N THR A 122 -16.23 -25.66 12.90
CA THR A 122 -15.49 -26.03 11.69
C THR A 122 -16.03 -25.30 10.48
N PHE A 123 -15.15 -24.61 9.76
CA PHE A 123 -15.45 -24.03 8.45
C PHE A 123 -15.31 -25.09 7.36
N THR A 124 -16.29 -25.15 6.47
CA THR A 124 -16.22 -25.88 5.21
C THR A 124 -16.19 -24.87 4.06
N ILE A 125 -15.03 -24.74 3.42
CA ILE A 125 -14.78 -23.81 2.32
C ILE A 125 -14.86 -24.57 1.00
N LYS A 126 -15.86 -24.24 0.17
CA LYS A 126 -16.08 -24.89 -1.12
C LYS A 126 -15.56 -24.03 -2.27
N THR A 127 -14.84 -24.66 -3.18
CA THR A 127 -14.41 -24.09 -4.46
C THR A 127 -15.11 -24.80 -5.61
N LYS A 128 -14.64 -24.66 -6.86
CA LYS A 128 -15.16 -25.42 -8.00
C LYS A 128 -14.75 -26.90 -7.93
N GLU A 129 -13.53 -27.17 -7.47
CA GLU A 129 -12.87 -28.48 -7.60
C GLU A 129 -12.60 -29.16 -6.27
N LYS A 130 -12.57 -28.39 -5.17
CA LYS A 130 -12.14 -28.86 -3.86
C LYS A 130 -13.04 -28.35 -2.75
N GLU A 131 -12.95 -29.04 -1.63
CA GLU A 131 -13.50 -28.65 -0.35
C GLU A 131 -12.37 -28.65 0.68
N PHE A 132 -12.29 -27.59 1.46
CA PHE A 132 -11.32 -27.45 2.55
C PHE A 132 -12.07 -27.36 3.88
N LYS A 133 -11.46 -27.92 4.92
CA LYS A 133 -11.93 -27.78 6.30
C LYS A 133 -10.88 -27.05 7.12
N ALA A 134 -11.32 -26.12 7.96
CA ALA A 134 -10.45 -25.36 8.84
C ALA A 134 -11.20 -24.97 10.12
N ASN A 135 -10.48 -24.84 11.23
CA ASN A 135 -11.04 -24.33 12.49
C ASN A 135 -11.05 -22.80 12.51
N ASN A 136 -10.06 -22.19 11.84
CA ASN A 136 -9.93 -20.74 11.71
C ASN A 136 -9.81 -20.35 10.23
N VAL A 137 -10.39 -19.20 9.85
CA VAL A 137 -10.36 -18.64 8.50
C VAL A 137 -10.04 -17.16 8.57
N ILE A 138 -8.99 -16.75 7.84
CA ILE A 138 -8.64 -15.34 7.67
C ILE A 138 -9.10 -14.87 6.29
N ASN A 139 -9.98 -13.88 6.25
CA ASN A 139 -10.44 -13.25 5.02
C ASN A 139 -9.53 -12.08 4.63
N ALA A 140 -8.60 -12.33 3.70
CA ALA A 140 -7.71 -11.32 3.11
C ALA A 140 -8.02 -11.08 1.61
N ALA A 141 -9.29 -11.15 1.20
CA ALA A 141 -9.69 -11.21 -0.21
C ALA A 141 -9.72 -9.86 -0.96
N GLY A 142 -9.03 -8.83 -0.48
CA GLY A 142 -8.89 -7.52 -1.14
C GLY A 142 -10.24 -6.90 -1.53
N VAL A 143 -10.41 -6.53 -2.81
CA VAL A 143 -11.66 -5.95 -3.33
C VAL A 143 -12.89 -6.86 -3.20
N TYR A 144 -12.69 -8.16 -2.94
CA TYR A 144 -13.75 -9.13 -2.69
C TYR A 144 -13.95 -9.45 -1.20
N GLY A 145 -13.27 -8.75 -0.29
CA GLY A 145 -13.36 -8.97 1.16
C GLY A 145 -14.80 -9.00 1.69
N ALA A 146 -15.61 -8.00 1.33
CA ALA A 146 -17.03 -7.97 1.72
C ALA A 146 -17.82 -9.17 1.18
N LYS A 147 -17.52 -9.63 -0.05
CA LYS A 147 -18.19 -10.81 -0.62
C LYS A 147 -17.90 -12.07 0.16
N ILE A 148 -16.66 -12.25 0.63
CA ILE A 148 -16.28 -13.40 1.45
C ILE A 148 -16.89 -13.31 2.85
N SER A 149 -16.89 -12.13 3.47
CA SER A 149 -17.53 -11.89 4.78
C SER A 149 -19.03 -12.24 4.76
N LYS A 150 -19.76 -11.82 3.72
CA LYS A 150 -21.18 -12.14 3.54
C LYS A 150 -21.46 -13.65 3.43
N MET A 151 -20.49 -14.47 3.01
CA MET A 151 -20.68 -15.93 2.94
C MET A 151 -20.85 -16.59 4.31
N VAL A 152 -20.39 -15.94 5.38
CA VAL A 152 -20.57 -16.41 6.76
C VAL A 152 -21.63 -15.62 7.53
N GLY A 153 -22.46 -14.81 6.83
CA GLY A 153 -23.55 -14.04 7.42
C GLY A 153 -23.15 -12.66 7.95
N LEU A 154 -21.91 -12.22 7.73
CA LEU A 154 -21.42 -10.92 8.18
C LEU A 154 -21.55 -9.87 7.07
N ASP A 155 -22.51 -8.95 7.22
CA ASP A 155 -22.81 -7.87 6.26
C ASP A 155 -22.83 -6.49 6.92
N TYR A 156 -21.69 -6.07 7.47
CA TYR A 156 -21.53 -4.80 8.20
C TYR A 156 -20.62 -3.78 7.49
N PHE A 157 -20.14 -4.09 6.28
CA PHE A 157 -19.31 -3.21 5.47
C PHE A 157 -19.39 -3.55 3.98
N ASN A 158 -19.07 -2.57 3.13
CA ASN A 158 -18.91 -2.75 1.69
C ASN A 158 -17.49 -2.38 1.25
N ILE A 159 -17.08 -2.94 0.11
CA ILE A 159 -15.80 -2.61 -0.53
C ILE A 159 -16.03 -2.08 -1.93
N MET A 160 -15.66 -0.82 -2.12
CA MET A 160 -15.63 -0.14 -3.42
C MET A 160 -14.22 -0.23 -4.02
N PRO A 161 -14.08 -0.69 -5.27
CA PRO A 161 -12.81 -0.61 -5.97
C PRO A 161 -12.52 0.85 -6.37
N ARG A 162 -11.33 1.34 -5.99
CA ARG A 162 -10.80 2.61 -6.48
C ARG A 162 -9.61 2.36 -7.39
N LYS A 163 -9.81 2.58 -8.69
CA LYS A 163 -8.79 2.47 -9.71
C LYS A 163 -7.73 3.56 -9.57
N GLY A 164 -6.49 3.18 -9.76
CA GLY A 164 -5.35 4.08 -9.87
C GLY A 164 -4.49 3.65 -11.05
N GLU A 165 -4.29 4.55 -11.99
CA GLU A 165 -3.48 4.34 -13.20
C GLU A 165 -2.04 4.83 -12.98
N TYR A 166 -1.09 4.21 -13.67
CA TYR A 166 0.33 4.48 -13.56
C TYR A 166 1.01 4.45 -14.92
N MET A 167 2.09 5.20 -15.05
CA MET A 167 3.02 5.13 -16.16
C MET A 167 4.44 4.91 -15.63
N LEU A 168 5.12 3.89 -16.14
CA LEU A 168 6.49 3.50 -15.79
C LEU A 168 7.44 3.87 -16.91
N PHE A 169 8.56 4.49 -16.56
CA PHE A 169 9.61 4.91 -17.47
C PHE A 169 10.82 3.97 -17.44
N ASP A 170 11.58 3.95 -18.53
CA ASP A 170 12.84 3.22 -18.62
C ASP A 170 13.82 3.64 -17.52
N ARG A 171 14.55 2.68 -16.96
CA ARG A 171 15.49 2.89 -15.84
C ARG A 171 16.67 3.81 -16.19
N ASN A 172 17.02 3.93 -17.47
CA ASN A 172 18.10 4.79 -17.92
C ASN A 172 17.63 6.22 -18.25
N ALA A 173 16.33 6.47 -18.24
CA ALA A 173 15.77 7.75 -18.68
C ALA A 173 15.79 8.83 -17.61
N MET A 174 15.63 8.45 -16.34
CA MET A 174 15.61 9.37 -15.20
C MET A 174 15.85 8.61 -13.89
N HIS A 175 16.62 9.22 -13.01
CA HIS A 175 16.83 8.74 -11.64
C HIS A 175 16.27 9.76 -10.64
N LEU A 176 15.53 9.27 -9.64
CA LEU A 176 15.08 10.08 -8.50
C LEU A 176 15.73 9.56 -7.23
N ASN A 177 16.13 10.48 -6.37
CA ASN A 177 16.76 10.17 -5.09
C ASN A 177 15.73 10.00 -3.97
N LYS A 178 14.51 10.54 -4.15
CA LYS A 178 13.43 10.54 -3.16
C LYS A 178 12.11 10.11 -3.78
N VAL A 179 11.19 9.63 -2.94
CA VAL A 179 9.76 9.55 -3.32
C VAL A 179 9.16 10.94 -3.23
N LEU A 180 8.53 11.43 -4.30
CA LEU A 180 8.01 12.80 -4.39
C LEU A 180 6.49 12.81 -4.32
N PHE A 181 5.95 13.33 -3.23
CA PHE A 181 4.52 13.55 -3.03
C PHE A 181 4.19 15.04 -3.20
N PRO A 182 3.05 15.39 -3.79
CA PRO A 182 2.55 16.75 -3.68
C PRO A 182 1.99 16.97 -2.27
N THR A 183 1.88 18.24 -1.85
CA THR A 183 1.12 18.58 -0.65
C THR A 183 -0.33 18.07 -0.82
N PRO A 184 -0.87 17.27 0.13
CA PRO A 184 -2.16 16.64 -0.06
C PRO A 184 -3.29 17.68 -0.15
N THR A 185 -4.37 17.33 -0.83
CA THR A 185 -5.61 18.13 -0.84
C THR A 185 -6.63 17.54 0.16
N LYS A 186 -7.83 18.10 0.22
CA LYS A 186 -8.95 17.49 0.99
C LYS A 186 -9.43 16.17 0.37
N VAL A 187 -9.13 15.92 -0.91
CA VAL A 187 -9.69 14.79 -1.69
C VAL A 187 -8.71 13.61 -1.80
N SER A 188 -7.42 13.90 -1.98
CA SER A 188 -6.40 12.84 -2.12
C SER A 188 -5.01 13.31 -1.68
N LYS A 189 -4.09 12.35 -1.54
CA LYS A 189 -2.65 12.62 -1.39
C LYS A 189 -2.00 13.15 -2.67
N GLY A 190 -2.76 13.25 -3.77
CA GLY A 190 -2.28 13.66 -5.09
C GLY A 190 -1.52 12.57 -5.84
N ILE A 191 -1.04 12.94 -7.03
CA ILE A 191 -0.25 12.10 -7.92
C ILE A 191 1.22 12.26 -7.55
N LEU A 192 1.88 11.15 -7.22
CA LEU A 192 3.29 11.13 -6.83
C LEU A 192 4.18 10.74 -8.02
N VAL A 193 5.47 10.99 -7.87
CA VAL A 193 6.53 10.44 -8.72
C VAL A 193 7.49 9.65 -7.84
N CYS A 194 7.76 8.39 -8.19
CA CYS A 194 8.50 7.47 -7.34
C CYS A 194 9.50 6.63 -8.12
N PRO A 195 10.74 6.49 -7.63
CA PRO A 195 11.65 5.49 -8.14
C PRO A 195 11.27 4.08 -7.65
N THR A 196 11.67 3.05 -8.40
CA THR A 196 11.61 1.65 -7.98
C THR A 196 12.99 1.18 -7.53
N VAL A 197 13.04 0.09 -6.76
CA VAL A 197 14.31 -0.56 -6.36
C VAL A 197 15.11 -1.09 -7.57
N SER A 198 14.45 -1.27 -8.72
CA SER A 198 15.07 -1.65 -9.99
C SER A 198 15.60 -0.47 -10.81
N GLY A 199 15.48 0.76 -10.28
CA GLY A 199 15.98 1.98 -10.91
C GLY A 199 15.03 2.66 -11.90
N ASN A 200 13.84 2.11 -12.13
CA ASN A 200 12.81 2.79 -12.92
C ASN A 200 12.22 3.97 -12.15
N THR A 201 11.59 4.89 -12.87
CA THR A 201 10.72 5.91 -12.28
C THR A 201 9.29 5.69 -12.75
N PHE A 202 8.30 5.89 -11.90
CA PHE A 202 6.89 5.91 -12.31
C PHE A 202 6.14 7.11 -11.77
N VAL A 203 5.05 7.44 -12.43
CA VAL A 203 4.09 8.47 -12.03
C VAL A 203 2.71 7.85 -11.81
N GLY A 204 1.98 8.36 -10.82
CA GLY A 204 0.67 7.87 -10.43
C GLY A 204 0.62 7.46 -8.96
N PRO A 205 -0.55 7.09 -8.41
CA PRO A 205 -1.80 6.94 -9.14
C PRO A 205 -2.71 8.17 -9.11
N ASN A 206 -3.64 8.23 -10.06
CA ASN A 206 -4.90 8.97 -9.89
C ASN A 206 -5.89 8.20 -9.00
N ALA A 207 -7.14 8.67 -8.88
CA ALA A 207 -8.13 8.09 -7.98
C ALA A 207 -9.54 8.10 -8.56
N GLN A 208 -9.91 7.02 -9.25
CA GLN A 208 -11.25 6.86 -9.83
C GLN A 208 -12.04 5.78 -9.08
N ASN A 209 -13.17 6.16 -8.48
CA ASN A 209 -14.13 5.20 -7.93
C ASN A 209 -14.86 4.52 -9.10
N ILE A 210 -14.89 3.19 -9.11
CA ILE A 210 -15.56 2.40 -10.14
C ILE A 210 -16.43 1.30 -9.49
N SER A 211 -17.27 0.64 -10.29
CA SER A 211 -18.11 -0.46 -9.83
C SER A 211 -17.53 -1.84 -10.18
N ASP A 212 -16.88 -1.97 -11.34
CA ASP A 212 -16.26 -3.22 -11.78
C ASP A 212 -14.98 -3.51 -11.00
N LYS A 213 -14.95 -4.66 -10.32
CA LYS A 213 -13.79 -5.14 -9.55
C LYS A 213 -12.71 -5.80 -10.42
N ASN A 214 -12.91 -5.86 -11.74
CA ASN A 214 -11.96 -6.41 -12.71
C ASN A 214 -11.41 -5.35 -13.70
N ASP A 215 -11.95 -4.12 -13.70
CA ASP A 215 -11.46 -3.08 -14.61
C ASP A 215 -10.10 -2.57 -14.14
N ILE A 216 -9.06 -3.13 -14.76
CA ILE A 216 -7.66 -2.72 -14.62
C ILE A 216 -7.13 -2.05 -15.90
N ALA A 217 -8.04 -1.58 -16.77
CA ALA A 217 -7.65 -0.88 -17.98
C ALA A 217 -7.23 0.56 -17.68
N THR A 218 -6.19 1.02 -18.35
CA THR A 218 -5.79 2.43 -18.38
C THR A 218 -6.57 3.20 -19.43
N THR A 219 -6.76 4.50 -19.22
CA THR A 219 -7.51 5.35 -20.14
C THR A 219 -6.63 6.50 -20.63
N ALA A 220 -6.88 7.00 -21.84
CA ALA A 220 -6.14 8.16 -22.34
C ALA A 220 -6.29 9.39 -21.41
N ALA A 221 -7.49 9.59 -20.86
CA ALA A 221 -7.77 10.65 -19.90
C ALA A 221 -7.03 10.45 -18.57
N GLY A 222 -7.05 9.23 -18.01
CA GLY A 222 -6.36 8.92 -16.75
C GLY A 222 -4.84 9.01 -16.88
N LEU A 223 -4.27 8.54 -18.00
CA LEU A 223 -2.85 8.70 -18.29
C LEU A 223 -2.45 10.17 -18.46
N LYS A 224 -3.29 10.98 -19.11
CA LYS A 224 -3.08 12.43 -19.19
C LYS A 224 -3.10 13.08 -17.80
N GLU A 225 -4.07 12.73 -16.96
CA GLU A 225 -4.20 13.25 -15.59
C GLU A 225 -2.95 12.96 -14.75
N ILE A 226 -2.46 11.71 -14.75
CA ILE A 226 -1.26 11.36 -13.96
C ILE A 226 -0.01 12.08 -14.49
N LEU A 227 0.11 12.24 -15.81
CA LEU A 227 1.23 12.98 -16.41
C LEU A 227 1.21 14.45 -15.99
N GLU A 228 0.07 15.12 -16.12
CA GLU A 228 -0.09 16.52 -15.71
C GLU A 228 0.18 16.70 -14.21
N GLY A 229 -0.27 15.77 -13.36
CA GLY A 229 0.01 15.78 -11.93
C GLY A 229 1.49 15.58 -11.60
N GLY A 230 2.14 14.59 -12.23
CA GLY A 230 3.56 14.31 -12.02
C GLY A 230 4.48 15.42 -12.52
N MET A 231 4.14 16.07 -13.64
CA MET A 231 4.92 17.18 -14.19
C MET A 231 4.96 18.41 -13.28
N LYS A 232 3.99 18.57 -12.37
CA LYS A 232 4.06 19.61 -11.32
C LYS A 232 5.21 19.36 -10.34
N LEU A 233 5.59 18.11 -10.12
CA LEU A 233 6.70 17.74 -9.25
C LEU A 233 8.01 17.63 -10.04
N VAL A 234 7.96 17.01 -11.22
CA VAL A 234 9.11 16.72 -12.07
C VAL A 234 8.80 17.19 -13.49
N PRO A 235 9.09 18.45 -13.86
CA PRO A 235 8.68 19.00 -15.17
C PRO A 235 9.28 18.26 -16.37
N LYS A 236 10.43 17.60 -16.19
CA LYS A 236 11.18 16.89 -17.25
C LYS A 236 10.89 15.39 -17.30
N LEU A 237 9.69 14.93 -16.92
CA LEU A 237 9.31 13.52 -17.03
C LEU A 237 9.62 12.96 -18.44
N PRO A 238 10.28 11.80 -18.56
CA PRO A 238 10.82 11.33 -19.83
C PRO A 238 9.74 10.59 -20.64
N LEU A 239 8.73 11.31 -21.15
CA LEU A 239 7.55 10.71 -21.79
C LEU A 239 7.85 9.72 -22.91
N ARG A 240 8.89 9.99 -23.71
CA ARG A 240 9.30 9.13 -24.83
C ARG A 240 9.93 7.81 -24.37
N ALA A 241 10.28 7.71 -23.09
CA ALA A 241 10.82 6.51 -22.46
C ALA A 241 9.77 5.77 -21.62
N ALA A 242 8.47 6.02 -21.83
CA ALA A 242 7.41 5.23 -21.21
C ALA A 242 7.46 3.79 -21.74
N ILE A 243 7.65 2.82 -20.85
CA ILE A 243 7.78 1.40 -21.20
C ILE A 243 6.55 0.59 -20.79
N ARG A 244 5.72 1.11 -19.88
CA ARG A 244 4.51 0.41 -19.43
C ARG A 244 3.48 1.36 -18.84
N ASN A 245 2.21 1.09 -19.14
CA ASN A 245 1.06 1.65 -18.45
C ASN A 245 0.31 0.52 -17.74
N PHE A 246 -0.18 0.78 -16.54
CA PHE A 246 -0.94 -0.21 -15.78
C PHE A 246 -1.88 0.45 -14.80
N ALA A 247 -2.88 -0.30 -14.31
CA ALA A 247 -3.76 0.16 -13.25
C ALA A 247 -3.87 -0.89 -12.14
N GLY A 248 -4.18 -0.43 -10.94
CA GLY A 248 -4.48 -1.27 -9.78
C GLY A 248 -5.73 -0.81 -9.06
N LEU A 249 -6.36 -1.74 -8.34
CA LEU A 249 -7.59 -1.48 -7.58
C LEU A 249 -7.31 -1.46 -6.08
N ARG A 250 -7.62 -0.34 -5.43
CA ARG A 250 -7.64 -0.23 -3.97
C ARG A 250 -8.99 -0.71 -3.45
N ALA A 251 -8.97 -1.53 -2.40
CA ALA A 251 -10.15 -1.98 -1.68
C ALA A 251 -10.57 -0.90 -0.67
N VAL A 252 -11.43 0.04 -1.07
CA VAL A 252 -11.88 1.13 -0.20
C VAL A 252 -13.10 0.68 0.59
N PRO A 253 -13.02 0.56 1.92
CA PRO A 253 -14.18 0.28 2.76
C PRO A 253 -15.03 1.55 2.98
N ASP A 254 -16.33 1.36 3.19
CA ASP A 254 -17.26 2.42 3.57
C ASP A 254 -17.08 2.89 5.03
N THR A 255 -16.32 2.13 5.84
CA THR A 255 -15.84 2.54 7.17
C THR A 255 -14.66 3.51 7.14
N TYR A 256 -14.06 3.74 5.96
CA TYR A 256 -12.91 4.62 5.71
C TYR A 256 -11.58 4.24 6.38
N ASP A 257 -11.48 3.12 7.10
CA ASP A 257 -10.23 2.57 7.64
C ASP A 257 -10.15 1.04 7.44
N PHE A 258 -8.97 0.45 7.69
CA PHE A 258 -8.77 -1.00 7.63
C PHE A 258 -9.74 -1.72 8.57
N ILE A 259 -10.22 -2.88 8.14
CA ILE A 259 -11.09 -3.76 8.93
C ILE A 259 -10.25 -4.97 9.31
N ILE A 260 -9.80 -5.01 10.57
CA ILE A 260 -8.92 -6.04 11.14
C ILE A 260 -9.60 -6.55 12.41
N ASP A 261 -10.52 -7.49 12.23
CA ASP A 261 -11.50 -7.86 13.26
C ASP A 261 -11.46 -9.36 13.55
N ASN A 262 -11.43 -9.72 14.83
CA ASN A 262 -11.94 -11.01 15.29
C ASN A 262 -13.46 -10.93 15.36
N THR A 263 -14.14 -11.56 14.41
CA THR A 263 -15.57 -11.31 14.16
C THR A 263 -16.48 -12.07 15.13
N ASP A 264 -17.78 -11.76 15.12
CA ASP A 264 -18.80 -12.50 15.88
C ASP A 264 -18.95 -13.97 15.45
N VAL A 265 -18.42 -14.34 14.28
CA VAL A 265 -18.34 -15.73 13.84
C VAL A 265 -17.03 -16.31 14.38
N TYR A 266 -17.13 -17.12 15.44
CA TYR A 266 -15.98 -17.76 16.08
C TYR A 266 -15.01 -18.40 15.06
N GLY A 267 -13.73 -18.05 15.14
CA GLY A 267 -12.68 -18.53 14.24
C GLY A 267 -12.61 -17.82 12.88
N PHE A 268 -13.48 -16.84 12.59
CA PHE A 268 -13.42 -16.06 11.36
C PHE A 268 -12.84 -14.65 11.63
N ILE A 269 -11.75 -14.33 10.95
CA ILE A 269 -11.04 -13.05 11.09
C ILE A 269 -11.15 -12.30 9.76
N ASN A 270 -11.61 -11.04 9.80
CA ASN A 270 -11.58 -10.15 8.64
C ASN A 270 -10.26 -9.36 8.63
N VAL A 271 -9.56 -9.36 7.50
CA VAL A 271 -8.39 -8.50 7.20
C VAL A 271 -8.64 -7.86 5.84
N VAL A 272 -9.55 -6.89 5.81
CA VAL A 272 -10.16 -6.38 4.58
C VAL A 272 -10.13 -4.85 4.54
N GLY A 273 -10.39 -4.28 3.36
CA GLY A 273 -10.26 -2.84 3.18
C GLY A 273 -8.82 -2.35 3.30
N ILE A 274 -7.82 -3.23 3.13
CA ILE A 274 -6.40 -2.90 3.23
C ILE A 274 -5.96 -2.11 1.98
N LEU A 275 -6.27 -0.81 1.96
CA LEU A 275 -5.79 0.16 0.98
C LEU A 275 -4.42 0.73 1.38
N SER A 276 -3.92 1.78 0.72
CA SER A 276 -2.69 2.46 1.14
C SER A 276 -2.84 3.00 2.58
N PRO A 277 -1.90 2.76 3.51
CA PRO A 277 -0.54 2.20 3.32
C PRO A 277 -0.42 0.69 3.69
N GLY A 278 -1.23 -0.15 3.06
CA GLY A 278 -1.37 -1.58 3.40
C GLY A 278 -0.11 -2.42 3.21
N LEU A 279 0.69 -2.11 2.19
CA LEU A 279 2.00 -2.74 2.00
C LEU A 279 2.90 -2.46 3.20
N THR A 280 3.10 -1.18 3.54
CA THR A 280 3.91 -0.77 4.70
C THR A 280 3.38 -1.32 6.03
N SER A 281 2.08 -1.53 6.13
CA SER A 281 1.42 -1.99 7.36
C SER A 281 1.38 -3.52 7.50
N CYS A 282 1.79 -4.29 6.49
CA CYS A 282 1.47 -5.72 6.42
C CYS A 282 2.03 -6.54 7.57
N TYR A 283 3.23 -6.21 8.07
CA TYR A 283 3.83 -6.92 9.21
C TYR A 283 3.07 -6.66 10.52
N ALA A 284 2.75 -5.39 10.82
CA ALA A 284 1.95 -5.04 12.00
C ALA A 284 0.52 -5.62 11.93
N ILE A 285 -0.06 -5.69 10.73
CA ILE A 285 -1.34 -6.38 10.51
C ILE A 285 -1.20 -7.88 10.81
N ALA A 286 -0.10 -8.52 10.40
CA ALA A 286 0.14 -9.92 10.69
C ALA A 286 0.30 -10.17 12.20
N GLU A 287 1.06 -9.34 12.93
CA GLU A 287 1.16 -9.40 14.39
C GLU A 287 -0.22 -9.31 15.05
N ARG A 288 -1.05 -8.35 14.62
CA ARG A 288 -2.43 -8.21 15.12
C ARG A 288 -3.29 -9.45 14.87
N VAL A 289 -3.11 -10.11 13.73
CA VAL A 289 -3.82 -11.36 13.40
C VAL A 289 -3.32 -12.52 14.25
N VAL A 290 -2.02 -12.57 14.56
CA VAL A 290 -1.46 -13.57 15.49
C VAL A 290 -2.09 -13.43 16.88
N GLU A 291 -2.21 -12.22 17.42
CA GLU A 291 -2.91 -11.98 18.70
C GLU A 291 -4.33 -12.55 18.70
N PHE A 292 -5.08 -12.36 17.61
CA PHE A 292 -6.43 -12.93 17.49
C PHE A 292 -6.41 -14.47 17.46
N LEU A 293 -5.47 -15.07 16.73
CA LEU A 293 -5.33 -16.52 16.68
C LEU A 293 -4.97 -17.11 18.05
N GLU A 294 -4.12 -16.44 18.82
CA GLU A 294 -3.76 -16.84 20.19
C GLU A 294 -4.97 -16.78 21.13
N LEU A 295 -5.80 -15.73 21.04
CA LEU A 295 -7.06 -15.64 21.78
C LEU A 295 -8.07 -16.74 21.41
N LEU A 296 -7.97 -17.27 20.18
CA LEU A 296 -8.74 -18.42 19.71
C LEU A 296 -8.11 -19.77 20.09
N GLY A 297 -7.01 -19.76 20.87
CA GLY A 297 -6.32 -20.96 21.35
C GLY A 297 -5.38 -21.60 20.33
N VAL A 298 -5.00 -20.89 19.27
CA VAL A 298 -4.00 -21.37 18.30
C VAL A 298 -2.61 -21.12 18.87
N ASN A 299 -1.82 -22.18 19.01
CA ASN A 299 -0.42 -22.06 19.38
C ASN A 299 0.39 -21.64 18.14
N THR A 300 0.75 -20.37 18.05
CA THR A 300 1.64 -19.88 17.01
C THR A 300 3.09 -20.02 17.47
N LYS A 301 3.94 -20.62 16.63
CA LYS A 301 5.39 -20.61 16.86
C LYS A 301 5.89 -19.27 16.31
N VAL A 302 6.00 -18.28 17.19
CA VAL A 302 6.72 -17.03 16.90
C VAL A 302 8.20 -17.25 17.12
#